data_AF-A0A261C0Z2-F1
#
_entry.id   AF-A0A261C0Z2-F1
#
_cell.length_a   1.000
_cell.length_b   1.000
_cell.length_c   1.000
_cell.angle_alpha   90.00
_cell.angle_beta   90.00
_cell.angle_gamma   90.00
#
_symmetry.space_group_name_H-M   'P 1'
#
loop_
_entity.id
_entity.type
_entity.pdbx_description
1 polymer ?
#
loop_
_entity_poly.entity_id
_entity_poly.type
_entity_poly.pdbx_seq_one_letter_code
_entity_poly.pdbx_strand_id
1 'polypeptide(L)'
;MTTRRPQPLFYDTLKCVGLYLEPNLRFQLYLRCPGFRSVHKTQAVRIQDLKMRPNNFEVNGTVFNVGIIRKYPTTTPTPKPVKLSNSGGGIQHDVDRYGIRADEREEENQEMAVAMRDATRIARLEESLQWIVRRRERQRWDVRMVRDREKQRWDVVPDLDLQIEAKRLEILAYRMRMTNQQPPFTQYLQLTITNGTVQNVERLEYNKNLKYTSKIFAGAKVQVGRLQIGKDKFNSLLGRVLHRAEEGGLTQDPLCH
;
A
#
# COMPACT_ATOMS: atom_id res chain seq x y z
N MET A 1 -29.98 -43.89 6.14
CA MET A 1 -30.44 -42.50 5.98
C MET A 1 -29.61 -41.82 4.90
N THR A 2 -30.16 -41.65 3.70
CA THR A 2 -29.51 -40.94 2.60
C THR A 2 -29.69 -39.44 2.79
N THR A 3 -28.62 -38.73 3.15
CA THR A 3 -28.61 -37.27 3.22
C THR A 3 -28.77 -36.69 1.82
N ARG A 4 -29.96 -36.16 1.51
CA ARG A 4 -30.26 -35.49 0.24
C ARG A 4 -29.33 -34.29 0.12
N ARG A 5 -28.41 -34.30 -0.85
CA ARG A 5 -27.53 -33.16 -1.11
C ARG A 5 -28.40 -31.94 -1.40
N PRO A 6 -28.14 -30.77 -0.79
CA PRO A 6 -28.92 -29.57 -1.06
C PRO A 6 -28.82 -29.24 -2.55
N GLN A 7 -29.97 -29.15 -3.22
CA GLN A 7 -30.01 -28.73 -4.61
C GLN A 7 -29.55 -27.28 -4.69
N PRO A 8 -28.59 -26.96 -5.58
CA PRO A 8 -28.22 -25.57 -5.82
C PRO A 8 -29.46 -24.79 -6.27
N LEU A 9 -29.56 -23.54 -5.82
CA LEU A 9 -30.67 -22.65 -6.17
C LEU A 9 -30.85 -22.60 -7.70
N PHE A 10 -32.10 -22.65 -8.13
CA PHE A 10 -32.48 -22.52 -9.54
C PHE A 10 -31.96 -21.19 -10.11
N TYR A 11 -31.53 -21.18 -11.37
CA TYR A 11 -30.82 -20.03 -11.96
C TYR A 11 -31.63 -18.72 -11.87
N ASP A 12 -32.96 -18.78 -12.06
CA ASP A 12 -33.81 -17.59 -11.98
C ASP A 12 -34.02 -17.08 -10.56
N THR A 13 -34.09 -17.96 -9.56
CA THR A 13 -34.10 -17.51 -8.16
C THR A 13 -32.76 -16.89 -7.77
N LEU A 14 -31.65 -17.43 -8.31
CA LEU A 14 -30.32 -16.86 -8.11
C LEU A 14 -30.19 -15.44 -8.70
N LYS A 15 -30.82 -15.15 -9.85
CA LYS A 15 -30.85 -13.79 -10.43
C LYS A 15 -31.54 -12.79 -9.50
N CYS A 16 -32.72 -13.15 -8.99
CA CYS A 16 -33.46 -12.31 -8.05
C CYS A 16 -32.65 -12.08 -6.77
N VAL A 17 -32.09 -13.14 -6.19
CA VAL A 17 -31.22 -13.06 -5.00
C VAL A 17 -30.04 -12.14 -5.30
N GLY A 18 -29.36 -12.31 -6.45
CA GLY A 18 -28.24 -11.47 -6.86
C GLY A 18 -28.61 -9.99 -6.89
N LEU A 19 -29.74 -9.61 -7.49
CA LEU A 19 -30.20 -8.22 -7.62
C LEU A 19 -30.35 -7.50 -6.28
N TYR A 20 -30.83 -8.20 -5.25
CA TYR A 20 -31.10 -7.63 -3.92
C TYR A 20 -30.02 -7.95 -2.88
N LEU A 21 -28.98 -8.69 -3.27
CA LEU A 21 -27.88 -9.02 -2.37
C LEU A 21 -27.07 -7.77 -2.03
N GLU A 22 -26.68 -7.66 -0.77
CA GLU A 22 -25.76 -6.62 -0.32
C GLU A 22 -24.45 -6.68 -1.15
N PRO A 23 -23.94 -5.54 -1.65
CA PRO A 23 -22.81 -5.51 -2.59
C PRO A 23 -21.54 -6.21 -2.10
N ASN A 24 -21.16 -6.03 -0.84
CA ASN A 24 -19.94 -6.61 -0.29
C ASN A 24 -20.03 -8.14 -0.19
N LEU A 25 -21.17 -8.67 0.26
CA LEU A 25 -21.47 -10.10 0.23
C LEU A 25 -21.44 -10.63 -1.21
N ARG A 26 -21.96 -9.85 -2.15
CA ARG A 26 -21.98 -10.20 -3.56
C ARG A 26 -20.57 -10.28 -4.17
N PHE A 27 -19.65 -9.40 -3.77
CA PHE A 27 -18.25 -9.48 -4.17
C PHE A 27 -17.54 -10.69 -3.58
N GLN A 28 -17.80 -11.02 -2.31
CA GLN A 28 -17.24 -12.21 -1.69
C GLN A 28 -17.70 -13.50 -2.37
N LEU A 29 -18.99 -13.60 -2.72
CA LEU A 29 -19.53 -14.74 -3.48
C LEU A 29 -18.90 -14.83 -4.88
N TYR A 30 -18.70 -13.70 -5.56
CA TYR A 30 -18.05 -13.69 -6.87
C TYR A 30 -16.62 -14.26 -6.82
N LEU A 31 -15.86 -13.88 -5.78
CA LEU A 31 -14.48 -14.33 -5.59
C LEU A 31 -14.41 -15.82 -5.21
N ARG A 32 -15.27 -16.27 -4.29
CA ARG A 32 -15.20 -17.61 -3.69
C ARG A 32 -16.02 -18.68 -4.42
N CYS A 33 -17.06 -18.30 -5.16
CA CYS A 33 -18.02 -19.23 -5.76
C CYS A 33 -18.05 -19.09 -7.29
N PRO A 34 -17.38 -19.98 -8.05
CA PRO A 34 -17.38 -19.95 -9.51
C PRO A 34 -18.79 -19.96 -10.14
N GLY A 35 -19.72 -20.72 -9.55
CA GLY A 35 -21.10 -20.81 -10.03
C GLY A 35 -21.91 -19.51 -9.91
N PHE A 36 -21.50 -18.58 -9.03
CA PHE A 36 -22.18 -17.29 -8.86
C PHE A 36 -21.69 -16.23 -9.88
N ARG A 37 -20.56 -16.47 -10.55
CA ARG A 37 -19.95 -15.49 -11.46
C ARG A 37 -20.86 -15.11 -12.63
N SER A 38 -21.65 -16.05 -13.16
CA SER A 38 -22.59 -15.79 -14.25
C SER A 38 -23.69 -14.79 -13.83
N VAL A 39 -24.28 -15.00 -12.64
CA VAL A 39 -25.30 -14.10 -12.09
C VAL A 39 -24.70 -12.75 -11.74
N HIS A 40 -23.49 -12.73 -11.18
CA HIS A 40 -22.77 -11.50 -10.87
C HIS A 40 -22.60 -10.60 -12.11
N LYS A 41 -22.25 -11.18 -13.27
CA LYS A 41 -22.09 -10.46 -14.55
C LYS A 41 -23.41 -10.03 -15.19
N THR A 42 -24.46 -10.85 -15.04
CA THR A 42 -25.74 -10.62 -15.71
C THR A 42 -26.56 -9.53 -15.02
N GLN A 43 -26.61 -9.56 -13.69
CA GLN A 43 -27.42 -8.62 -12.90
C GLN A 43 -26.61 -7.40 -12.51
N ALA A 44 -27.23 -6.22 -12.52
CA ALA A 44 -26.56 -5.02 -12.04
C ALA A 44 -26.28 -5.13 -10.52
N VAL A 45 -25.12 -4.64 -10.08
CA VAL A 45 -24.79 -4.44 -8.67
C VAL A 45 -25.16 -3.01 -8.31
N ARG A 46 -25.99 -2.81 -7.28
CA ARG A 46 -26.41 -1.47 -6.82
C ARG A 46 -25.59 -1.05 -5.62
N ILE A 47 -24.77 -0.02 -5.78
CA ILE A 47 -23.95 0.57 -4.73
C ILE A 47 -24.52 1.95 -4.41
N GLN A 48 -24.80 2.23 -3.14
CA GLN A 48 -25.29 3.54 -2.73
C GLN A 48 -24.15 4.56 -2.72
N ASP A 49 -23.03 4.18 -2.11
CA ASP A 49 -21.83 5.01 -1.96
C ASP A 49 -20.59 4.25 -2.40
N LEU A 50 -19.92 4.75 -3.44
CA LEU A 50 -18.63 4.24 -3.90
C LEU A 50 -17.59 5.37 -3.82
N LYS A 51 -16.54 5.15 -3.02
CA LYS A 51 -15.37 6.04 -3.00
C LYS A 51 -14.15 5.29 -3.55
N MET A 52 -13.59 5.81 -4.63
CA MET A 52 -12.39 5.29 -5.26
C MET A 52 -11.20 6.18 -4.87
N ARG A 53 -10.27 5.64 -4.10
CA ARG A 53 -9.02 6.31 -3.70
C ARG A 53 -7.84 5.67 -4.44
N PRO A 54 -6.68 6.33 -4.54
CA PRO A 54 -5.51 5.75 -5.18
C PRO A 54 -5.09 4.40 -4.56
N ASN A 55 -5.28 4.24 -3.24
CA ASN A 55 -4.73 3.12 -2.47
C ASN A 55 -5.81 2.20 -1.86
N ASN A 56 -7.09 2.53 -2.00
CA ASN A 56 -8.18 1.72 -1.46
C ASN A 56 -9.50 2.12 -2.13
N PHE A 57 -10.55 1.36 -1.86
CA PHE A 57 -11.89 1.76 -2.23
C PHE A 57 -12.86 1.48 -1.08
N GLU A 58 -13.97 2.21 -1.07
CA GLU A 58 -15.00 2.09 -0.04
C GLU A 58 -16.36 1.88 -0.70
N VAL A 59 -17.09 0.87 -0.25
CA VAL A 59 -18.41 0.49 -0.75
C VAL A 59 -19.39 0.51 0.42
N ASN A 60 -20.35 1.44 0.38
CA ASN A 60 -21.38 1.61 1.41
C ASN A 60 -20.78 1.64 2.85
N GLY A 61 -19.67 2.35 3.03
CA GLY A 61 -18.96 2.46 4.32
C GLY A 61 -18.00 1.32 4.65
N THR A 62 -17.92 0.27 3.82
CA THR A 62 -16.93 -0.81 3.96
C THR A 62 -15.67 -0.48 3.17
N VAL A 63 -14.54 -0.34 3.84
CA VAL A 63 -13.24 0.00 3.24
C VAL A 63 -12.47 -1.28 2.90
N PHE A 64 -12.02 -1.37 1.66
CA PHE A 64 -11.18 -2.44 1.14
C PHE A 64 -9.79 -1.90 0.84
N ASN A 65 -8.79 -2.41 1.55
CA ASN A 65 -7.39 -2.08 1.35
C ASN A 65 -6.64 -3.35 0.94
N VAL A 66 -5.86 -3.27 -0.14
CA VAL A 66 -5.03 -4.37 -0.64
C VAL A 66 -3.60 -3.86 -0.73
N GLY A 67 -2.69 -4.47 0.02
CA GLY A 67 -1.29 -4.10 -0.07
C GLY A 67 -0.35 -5.23 0.29
N ILE A 68 0.92 -5.05 -0.05
CA ILE A 68 1.99 -6.01 0.17
C ILE A 68 2.62 -5.72 1.51
N ILE A 69 2.50 -6.65 2.45
CA ILE A 69 3.16 -6.58 3.74
C ILE A 69 4.47 -7.37 3.71
N ARG A 70 5.44 -6.94 4.52
CA ARG A 70 6.71 -7.66 4.71
C ARG A 70 6.74 -8.27 6.10
N LYS A 71 6.82 -9.59 6.19
CA LYS A 71 6.91 -10.32 7.44
C LYS A 71 8.34 -10.83 7.64
N TYR A 72 8.96 -10.36 8.71
CA TYR A 72 10.28 -10.84 9.13
C TYR A 72 10.12 -12.10 10.00
N PRO A 73 11.11 -13.01 10.03
CA PRO A 73 11.14 -14.13 10.95
C PRO A 73 11.06 -13.68 12.41
N THR A 74 10.50 -14.50 13.29
CA THR A 74 10.37 -14.19 14.73
C THR A 74 11.72 -13.91 15.41
N THR A 75 12.80 -14.47 14.87
CA THR A 75 14.18 -14.27 15.36
C THR A 75 14.74 -12.88 15.04
N THR A 76 14.17 -12.16 14.07
CA THR A 76 14.67 -10.86 13.62
C THR A 76 13.64 -9.77 13.92
N PRO A 77 14.01 -8.71 14.67
CA PRO A 77 13.06 -7.64 14.95
C PRO A 77 12.65 -6.95 13.64
N THR A 78 11.34 -6.87 13.41
CA THR A 78 10.82 -6.13 12.24
C THR A 78 11.18 -4.65 12.38
N PRO A 79 11.83 -4.04 11.36
CA PRO A 79 12.18 -2.62 11.39
C PRO A 79 10.97 -1.72 11.60
N LYS A 80 11.14 -0.59 12.29
CA LYS A 80 10.01 0.31 12.64
C LYS A 80 9.26 0.84 11.41
N PRO A 81 9.94 1.30 10.33
CA PRO A 81 9.27 1.74 9.11
C PRO A 81 8.42 0.63 8.48
N VAL A 82 8.88 -0.62 8.55
CA VAL A 82 8.14 -1.77 8.04
C VAL A 82 6.91 -2.05 8.90
N LYS A 83 7.03 -2.01 10.24
CA LYS A 83 5.88 -2.16 11.13
C LYS A 83 4.80 -1.11 10.86
N LEU A 84 5.20 0.15 10.70
CA LEU A 84 4.29 1.26 10.39
C LEU A 84 3.65 1.12 9.01
N SER A 85 4.43 0.70 8.00
CA SER A 85 3.91 0.42 6.66
C SER A 85 2.90 -0.72 6.69
N ASN A 86 3.21 -1.83 7.37
CA ASN A 86 2.30 -2.98 7.50
C ASN A 86 1.00 -2.62 8.24
N SER A 87 1.07 -1.81 9.32
CA SER A 87 -0.14 -1.34 10.02
C SER A 87 -0.97 -0.37 9.19
N GLY A 88 -0.33 0.37 8.27
CA GLY A 88 -0.98 1.22 7.27
C GLY A 88 -1.57 0.49 6.06
N GLY A 89 -1.51 -0.85 6.03
CA GLY A 89 -2.03 -1.67 4.92
C GLY A 89 -0.99 -2.12 3.90
N GLY A 90 0.30 -1.83 4.11
CA GLY A 90 1.40 -2.30 3.26
C GLY A 90 1.62 -1.47 2.00
N ILE A 91 2.45 -1.99 1.10
CA ILE A 91 2.85 -1.36 -0.15
C ILE A 91 1.74 -1.54 -1.20
N GLN A 92 1.34 -0.45 -1.85
CA GLN A 92 0.12 -0.38 -2.68
C GLN A 92 0.40 -0.53 -4.19
N HIS A 93 1.63 -0.85 -4.55
CA HIS A 93 2.09 -1.04 -5.93
C HIS A 93 2.90 -2.33 -6.03
N ASP A 94 3.05 -2.84 -7.26
CA ASP A 94 3.84 -4.03 -7.53
C ASP A 94 5.31 -3.80 -7.17
N VAL A 95 5.87 -4.76 -6.42
CA VAL A 95 7.28 -4.77 -6.07
C VAL A 95 7.94 -6.08 -6.48
N ASP A 96 9.26 -6.03 -6.65
CA ASP A 96 10.11 -7.20 -6.79
C ASP A 96 10.35 -7.91 -5.45
N ARG A 97 11.15 -9.00 -5.47
CA ARG A 97 11.47 -9.80 -4.27
C ARG A 97 12.18 -9.00 -3.16
N TYR A 98 12.79 -7.86 -3.49
CA TYR A 98 13.49 -6.97 -2.57
C TYR A 98 12.59 -5.85 -2.04
N GLY A 99 11.36 -5.74 -2.55
CA GLY A 99 10.44 -4.67 -2.19
C GLY A 99 10.67 -3.37 -2.99
N ILE A 100 11.38 -3.45 -4.11
CA ILE A 100 11.62 -2.31 -5.01
C ILE A 100 10.51 -2.27 -6.07
N ARG A 101 10.01 -1.08 -6.39
CA ARG A 101 8.89 -0.89 -7.32
C ARG A 101 9.21 -1.49 -8.70
N ALA A 102 8.27 -2.26 -9.24
CA ALA A 102 8.46 -2.96 -10.51
C ALA A 102 8.47 -2.00 -11.71
N ASP A 103 7.61 -0.98 -11.69
CA ASP A 103 7.41 0.01 -12.75
C ASP A 103 8.69 0.82 -13.05
N GLU A 104 9.60 0.91 -12.08
CA GLU A 104 10.90 1.54 -12.31
C GLU A 104 11.64 0.87 -13.47
N ARG A 105 11.39 -0.41 -13.81
CA ARG A 105 12.04 -1.08 -14.95
C ARG A 105 11.78 -0.45 -16.32
N GLU A 106 10.67 0.27 -16.51
CA GLU A 106 10.14 0.52 -17.86
C GLU A 106 10.41 1.95 -18.38
N GLU A 107 10.74 2.92 -17.52
CA GLU A 107 10.70 4.35 -17.91
C GLU A 107 12.05 5.07 -18.08
N GLU A 108 13.21 4.44 -17.84
CA GLU A 108 14.52 5.12 -18.03
C GLU A 108 15.52 4.24 -18.80
N ASN A 109 15.82 4.66 -20.04
CA ASN A 109 16.89 4.19 -20.96
C ASN A 109 17.31 2.71 -20.85
N GLN A 110 16.82 1.90 -21.78
CA GLN A 110 17.16 0.49 -21.99
C GLN A 110 18.65 0.18 -22.24
N GLU A 111 19.53 1.18 -22.31
CA GLU A 111 20.97 1.01 -22.53
C GLU A 111 21.79 0.88 -21.23
N MET A 112 21.29 1.36 -20.08
CA MET A 112 22.05 1.27 -18.84
C MET A 112 21.87 -0.10 -18.17
N ALA A 113 22.98 -0.80 -17.92
CA ALA A 113 22.96 -2.06 -17.19
C ALA A 113 22.30 -1.90 -15.81
N VAL A 114 21.45 -2.85 -15.43
CA VAL A 114 20.67 -2.83 -14.16
C VAL A 114 21.56 -2.54 -12.94
N ALA A 115 22.77 -3.11 -12.90
CA ALA A 115 23.72 -2.87 -11.82
C ALA A 115 24.22 -1.42 -11.75
N MET A 116 24.45 -0.77 -12.90
CA MET A 116 24.87 0.63 -12.96
C MET A 116 23.73 1.54 -12.52
N ARG A 117 22.49 1.21 -12.89
CA ARG A 117 21.30 1.91 -12.39
C ARG A 117 21.16 1.79 -10.87
N ASP A 118 21.27 0.58 -10.33
CA ASP A 118 21.20 0.34 -8.89
C ASP A 118 22.30 1.09 -8.14
N ALA A 119 23.52 1.12 -8.68
CA ALA A 119 24.63 1.88 -8.11
C ALA A 119 24.34 3.39 -8.07
N THR A 120 23.84 3.98 -9.18
CA THR A 120 23.46 5.41 -9.20
C THR A 120 22.33 5.72 -8.23
N ARG A 121 21.36 4.81 -8.08
CA ARG A 121 20.25 4.95 -7.14
C ARG A 121 20.74 4.87 -5.70
N ILE A 122 21.64 3.94 -5.38
CA ILE A 122 22.30 3.85 -4.07
C ILE A 122 23.03 5.16 -3.75
N ALA A 123 23.83 5.71 -4.68
CA ALA A 123 24.56 6.96 -4.45
C ALA A 123 23.62 8.13 -4.11
N ARG A 124 22.54 8.32 -4.88
CA ARG A 124 21.50 9.34 -4.59
C ARG A 124 20.85 9.13 -3.21
N LEU A 125 20.57 7.88 -2.85
CA LEU A 125 19.98 7.55 -1.56
C LEU A 125 20.95 7.78 -0.41
N GLU A 126 22.24 7.54 -0.60
CA GLU A 126 23.29 7.79 0.38
C GLU A 126 23.48 9.30 0.61
N GLU A 127 23.45 10.12 -0.44
CA GLU A 127 23.46 11.59 -0.33
C GLU A 127 22.23 12.09 0.46
N SER A 128 21.04 11.60 0.12
CA SER A 128 19.80 11.91 0.84
C SER A 128 19.89 11.50 2.32
N LEU A 129 20.40 10.30 2.60
CA LEU A 129 20.61 9.81 3.95
C LEU A 129 21.58 10.71 4.74
N GLN A 130 22.70 11.12 4.13
CA GLN A 130 23.65 12.04 4.76
C GLN A 130 22.99 13.38 5.10
N TRP A 131 22.16 13.92 4.21
CA TRP A 131 21.43 15.17 4.48
C TRP A 131 20.50 15.05 5.69
N ILE A 132 19.73 13.96 5.77
CA ILE A 132 18.80 13.70 6.89
C ILE A 132 19.58 13.52 8.21
N VAL A 133 20.71 12.79 8.18
CA VAL A 133 21.59 12.62 9.35
C VAL A 133 22.15 13.96 9.82
N ARG A 134 22.68 14.80 8.93
CA ARG A 134 23.18 16.14 9.27
C ARG A 134 22.07 17.02 9.86
N ARG A 135 20.85 16.95 9.31
CA ARG A 135 19.68 17.68 9.84
C ARG A 135 19.33 17.21 11.25
N ARG A 136 19.32 15.90 11.51
CA ARG A 136 19.09 15.31 12.83
C ARG A 136 20.13 15.77 13.84
N GLU A 137 21.40 15.75 13.45
CA GLU A 137 22.50 16.19 14.31
C GLU A 137 22.35 17.68 14.65
N ARG A 138 22.08 18.54 13.65
CA ARG A 138 21.83 19.97 13.88
C ARG A 138 20.71 20.20 14.89
N GLN A 139 19.56 19.54 14.72
CA GLN A 139 18.46 19.66 15.67
C GLN A 139 18.84 19.18 17.07
N ARG A 140 19.61 18.10 17.18
CA ARG A 140 20.11 17.60 18.47
C ARG A 140 21.07 18.60 19.13
N TRP A 141 21.90 19.28 18.35
CA TRP A 141 22.77 20.36 18.82
C TRP A 141 21.95 21.56 19.31
N ASP A 142 20.96 22.02 18.53
CA ASP A 142 20.08 23.14 18.90
C ASP A 142 19.33 22.85 20.22
N VAL A 143 18.76 21.65 20.38
CA VAL A 143 18.10 21.22 21.62
C VAL A 143 19.07 21.17 22.81
N ARG A 144 20.33 20.79 22.57
CA ARG A 144 21.36 20.76 23.62
C ARG A 144 21.76 22.18 24.05
N MET A 145 21.72 23.15 23.15
CA MET A 145 22.08 24.54 23.42
C MET A 145 20.96 25.35 24.08
N VAL A 146 19.68 24.98 23.90
CA VAL A 146 18.50 25.65 24.51
C VAL A 146 18.25 25.21 25.96
N ARG A 147 19.19 24.49 26.59
CA ARG A 147 19.03 23.82 27.89
C ARG A 147 19.04 24.72 29.13
N ASP A 148 18.86 26.03 28.97
CA ASP A 148 18.84 26.99 30.08
C ASP A 148 17.50 27.70 30.32
N ARG A 149 16.44 27.50 29.52
CA ARG A 149 15.19 28.27 29.76
C ARG A 149 13.85 27.57 29.90
N GLU A 150 13.59 26.40 29.32
CA GLU A 150 12.28 25.78 29.57
C GLU A 150 12.29 24.30 29.19
N LYS A 151 12.25 23.43 30.20
CA LYS A 151 11.95 22.01 30.02
C LYS A 151 10.47 21.85 29.69
N GLN A 152 10.05 22.22 28.49
CA GLN A 152 8.74 21.79 27.99
C GLN A 152 8.81 21.43 26.51
N ARG A 153 8.60 20.13 26.26
CA ARG A 153 7.78 19.62 25.16
C ARG A 153 8.37 19.72 23.75
N TRP A 154 9.55 19.15 23.52
CA TRP A 154 10.02 18.89 22.16
C TRP A 154 10.69 17.50 22.02
N ASP A 155 9.89 16.44 22.17
CA ASP A 155 10.19 15.10 21.64
C ASP A 155 10.03 15.10 20.09
N VAL A 156 10.74 15.97 19.37
CA VAL A 156 10.57 16.15 17.91
C VAL A 156 11.46 15.21 17.08
N VAL A 157 12.32 14.41 17.71
CA VAL A 157 13.24 13.52 16.98
C VAL A 157 12.69 12.12 16.58
N PRO A 158 11.42 11.71 16.77
CA PRO A 158 10.96 10.42 16.22
C PRO A 158 10.94 10.36 14.68
N ASP A 159 10.63 11.48 14.02
CA ASP A 159 10.36 11.49 12.58
C ASP A 159 11.64 11.30 11.74
N LEU A 160 12.74 12.00 12.09
CA LEU A 160 14.01 11.87 11.37
C LEU A 160 14.64 10.49 11.57
N ASP A 161 14.51 9.88 12.75
CA ASP A 161 15.02 8.54 13.00
C ASP A 161 14.30 7.48 12.17
N LEU A 162 12.98 7.59 12.02
CA LEU A 162 12.20 6.75 11.12
C LEU A 162 12.60 6.93 9.66
N GLN A 163 12.87 8.16 9.22
CA GLN A 163 13.33 8.45 7.85
C GLN A 163 14.72 7.87 7.59
N ILE A 164 15.65 7.99 8.55
CA ILE A 164 17.00 7.40 8.46
C ILE A 164 16.90 5.88 8.33
N GLU A 165 16.09 5.23 9.17
CA GLU A 165 15.90 3.78 9.12
C GLU A 165 15.25 3.35 7.80
N ALA A 166 14.26 4.10 7.30
CA ALA A 166 13.60 3.84 6.02
C ALA A 166 14.60 3.93 4.84
N LYS A 167 15.43 4.98 4.80
CA LYS A 167 16.45 5.15 3.75
C LYS A 167 17.53 4.06 3.80
N ARG A 168 17.95 3.65 5.00
CA ARG A 168 18.87 2.52 5.16
C ARG A 168 18.30 1.21 4.62
N LEU A 169 17.01 0.94 4.86
CA LEU A 169 16.34 -0.24 4.32
C LEU A 169 16.20 -0.18 2.80
N GLU A 170 15.93 1.00 2.24
CA GLU A 170 15.88 1.21 0.79
C GLU A 170 17.24 0.90 0.15
N ILE A 171 18.33 1.49 0.67
CA ILE A 171 19.70 1.21 0.22
C ILE A 171 20.03 -0.29 0.33
N LEU A 172 19.65 -0.93 1.44
CA LEU A 172 19.87 -2.36 1.65
C LEU A 172 19.14 -3.20 0.59
N ALA A 173 17.92 -2.83 0.21
CA ALA A 173 17.18 -3.52 -0.85
C ALA A 173 17.94 -3.51 -2.18
N TYR A 174 18.47 -2.36 -2.61
CA TYR A 174 19.28 -2.26 -3.82
C TYR A 174 20.59 -3.05 -3.70
N ARG A 175 21.29 -2.98 -2.57
CA ARG A 175 22.53 -3.76 -2.35
C ARG A 175 22.28 -5.27 -2.40
N MET A 176 21.19 -5.75 -1.80
CA MET A 176 20.78 -7.16 -1.87
C MET A 176 20.43 -7.56 -3.31
N ARG A 177 19.79 -6.67 -4.08
CA ARG A 177 19.48 -6.91 -5.49
C ARG A 177 20.75 -7.04 -6.34
N MET A 178 21.71 -6.14 -6.20
CA MET A 178 22.97 -6.18 -6.95
C MET A 178 23.80 -7.43 -6.63
N THR A 179 23.79 -7.87 -5.37
CA THR A 179 24.55 -9.05 -4.90
C THR A 179 23.73 -10.35 -4.98
N ASN A 180 22.48 -10.28 -5.44
CA ASN A 180 21.51 -11.39 -5.48
C ASN A 180 21.34 -12.12 -4.13
N GLN A 181 21.45 -11.40 -3.02
CA GLN A 181 21.24 -11.96 -1.68
C GLN A 181 19.76 -12.26 -1.43
N GLN A 182 19.47 -13.15 -0.48
CA GLN A 182 18.09 -13.44 -0.09
C GLN A 182 17.57 -12.38 0.89
N PRO A 183 16.38 -11.79 0.66
CA PRO A 183 15.82 -10.80 1.58
C PRO A 183 15.49 -11.43 2.94
N PRO A 184 15.62 -10.68 4.06
CA PRO A 184 15.34 -11.16 5.41
C PRO A 184 13.84 -11.19 5.76
N PHE A 185 12.96 -11.20 4.76
CA PHE A 185 11.52 -11.15 4.94
C PHE A 185 10.80 -11.91 3.81
N THR A 186 9.57 -12.33 4.12
CA THR A 186 8.62 -12.86 3.13
C THR A 186 7.55 -11.82 2.85
N GLN A 187 7.17 -11.67 1.58
CA GLN A 187 6.11 -10.77 1.14
C GLN A 187 4.77 -11.50 1.10
N TYR A 188 3.74 -10.86 1.65
CA TYR A 188 2.36 -11.36 1.58
C TYR A 188 1.46 -10.27 1.02
N LEU A 189 0.53 -10.66 0.16
CA LEU A 189 -0.61 -9.84 -0.20
C LEU A 189 -1.58 -9.87 0.98
N GLN A 190 -1.95 -8.70 1.50
CA GLN A 190 -2.92 -8.55 2.57
C GLN A 190 -4.15 -7.82 2.04
N LEU A 191 -5.31 -8.46 2.16
CA LEU A 191 -6.62 -7.83 2.01
C LEU A 191 -7.14 -7.49 3.40
N THR A 192 -7.39 -6.21 3.65
CA THR A 192 -8.02 -5.70 4.86
C THR A 192 -9.39 -5.14 4.52
N ILE A 193 -10.43 -5.69 5.15
CA ILE A 193 -11.81 -5.25 5.02
C ILE A 193 -12.23 -4.65 6.36
N THR A 194 -12.56 -3.36 6.38
CA THR A 194 -13.00 -2.67 7.59
C THR A 194 -14.43 -2.17 7.40
N ASN A 195 -15.32 -2.52 8.34
CA ASN A 195 -16.68 -2.00 8.40
C ASN A 195 -16.96 -1.51 9.82
N GLY A 196 -16.98 -0.19 10.00
CA GLY A 196 -17.07 0.43 11.32
C GLY A 196 -15.90 -0.01 12.21
N THR A 197 -16.20 -0.75 13.27
CA THR A 197 -15.22 -1.29 14.23
C THR A 197 -14.70 -2.68 13.88
N VAL A 198 -15.36 -3.38 12.94
CA VAL A 198 -15.00 -4.75 12.56
C VAL A 198 -13.93 -4.71 11.48
N GLN A 199 -12.84 -5.44 11.70
CA GLN A 199 -11.76 -5.60 10.73
C GLN A 199 -11.50 -7.08 10.47
N ASN A 200 -11.55 -7.46 9.18
CA ASN A 200 -11.17 -8.77 8.70
C ASN A 200 -9.89 -8.66 7.85
N VAL A 201 -8.95 -9.60 8.06
CA VAL A 201 -7.66 -9.62 7.38
C VAL A 201 -7.43 -10.98 6.75
N GLU A 202 -7.26 -10.99 5.43
CA GLU A 202 -6.86 -12.18 4.66
C GLU A 202 -5.44 -11.98 4.12
N ARG A 203 -4.63 -13.03 4.13
CA ARG A 203 -3.23 -12.99 3.68
C ARG A 203 -2.94 -14.15 2.73
N LEU A 204 -2.26 -13.83 1.63
CA LEU A 204 -1.81 -14.79 0.62
C LEU A 204 -0.32 -14.53 0.33
N GLU A 205 0.43 -15.57 -0.01
CA GLU A 205 1.80 -15.38 -0.49
C GLU A 205 1.79 -14.55 -1.76
N TYR A 206 2.65 -13.54 -1.83
CA TYR A 206 2.70 -12.64 -2.96
C TYR A 206 3.58 -13.23 -4.08
N ASN A 207 2.96 -13.59 -5.20
CA ASN A 207 3.62 -14.19 -6.37
C ASN A 207 3.73 -13.24 -7.58
N LYS A 208 3.80 -11.92 -7.30
CA LYS A 208 3.82 -10.80 -8.26
C LYS A 208 2.50 -10.60 -9.02
N ASN A 209 2.09 -9.34 -9.23
CA ASN A 209 0.87 -8.86 -9.93
C ASN A 209 -0.30 -8.46 -9.00
N LEU A 210 -0.26 -7.21 -8.52
CA LEU A 210 -1.23 -6.57 -7.64
C LEU A 210 -2.47 -6.04 -8.39
N LYS A 211 -2.70 -6.43 -9.66
CA LYS A 211 -3.90 -6.07 -10.44
C LYS A 211 -5.18 -6.74 -9.91
N TYR A 212 -5.56 -6.44 -8.68
CA TYR A 212 -6.72 -7.03 -7.98
C TYR A 212 -7.92 -6.09 -7.92
N THR A 213 -7.72 -4.77 -7.83
CA THR A 213 -8.83 -3.81 -7.66
C THR A 213 -9.76 -3.77 -8.87
N SER A 214 -9.21 -3.90 -10.09
CA SER A 214 -10.02 -3.96 -11.32
C SER A 214 -10.80 -5.27 -11.45
N LYS A 215 -10.37 -6.37 -10.84
CA LYS A 215 -11.00 -7.69 -10.99
C LYS A 215 -12.32 -7.84 -10.23
N ILE A 216 -12.49 -7.12 -9.12
CA ILE A 216 -13.72 -7.19 -8.30
C ILE A 216 -14.89 -6.55 -9.05
N PHE A 217 -14.63 -5.47 -9.80
CA PHE A 217 -15.61 -4.80 -10.65
C PHE A 217 -15.62 -5.34 -12.09
N ALA A 218 -14.68 -6.24 -12.44
CA ALA A 218 -14.52 -6.72 -13.82
C ALA A 218 -15.75 -7.49 -14.30
N GLY A 219 -16.42 -6.94 -15.32
CA GLY A 219 -17.53 -7.59 -16.01
C GLY A 219 -18.87 -7.50 -15.29
N ALA A 220 -18.97 -6.76 -14.18
CA ALA A 220 -20.25 -6.46 -13.54
C ALA A 220 -20.81 -5.15 -14.09
N LYS A 221 -22.12 -5.11 -14.37
CA LYS A 221 -22.82 -3.84 -14.55
C LYS A 221 -22.99 -3.21 -13.16
N VAL A 222 -22.34 -2.09 -12.89
CA VAL A 222 -22.40 -1.42 -11.58
C VAL A 222 -23.25 -0.16 -11.71
N GLN A 223 -24.30 -0.07 -10.88
CA GLN A 223 -25.10 1.14 -10.70
C GLN A 223 -24.65 1.78 -9.39
N VAL A 224 -24.17 3.03 -9.47
CA VAL A 224 -23.66 3.77 -8.31
C VAL A 224 -24.57 4.96 -8.06
N GLY A 225 -25.06 5.11 -6.83
CA GLY A 225 -25.84 6.27 -6.40
C GLY A 225 -24.95 7.51 -6.27
N ARG A 226 -23.93 7.43 -5.41
CA ARG A 226 -22.93 8.48 -5.19
C ARG A 226 -21.54 7.94 -5.47
N LEU A 227 -20.85 8.55 -6.43
CA LEU A 227 -19.49 8.21 -6.82
C LEU A 227 -18.55 9.35 -6.43
N GLN A 228 -17.52 9.01 -5.64
CA GLN A 228 -16.41 9.91 -5.34
C GLN A 228 -15.11 9.31 -5.87
N ILE A 229 -14.37 10.08 -6.64
CA ILE A 229 -13.06 9.68 -7.17
C ILE A 229 -12.02 10.67 -6.63
N GLY A 230 -10.89 10.14 -6.15
CA GLY A 230 -9.75 10.94 -5.73
C GLY A 230 -9.60 11.08 -4.22
N LYS A 231 -8.67 11.93 -3.80
CA LYS A 231 -8.34 12.14 -2.38
C LYS A 231 -9.47 12.94 -1.72
N ASP A 232 -10.23 12.31 -0.82
CA ASP A 232 -10.90 13.01 0.26
C ASP A 232 -9.84 13.70 1.16
N LYS A 233 -10.24 14.66 2.00
CA LYS A 233 -9.39 15.24 3.08
C LYS A 233 -8.98 14.19 4.15
N PHE A 234 -8.89 12.92 3.77
CA PHE A 234 -8.48 11.81 4.60
C PHE A 234 -6.96 11.88 4.79
N ASN A 235 -6.57 12.42 5.93
CA ASN A 235 -5.19 12.53 6.36
C ASN A 235 -4.65 11.15 6.73
N SER A 236 -4.11 10.41 5.77
CA SER A 236 -3.09 9.44 6.14
C SER A 236 -1.85 10.23 6.58
N LEU A 237 -1.58 10.28 7.89
CA LEU A 237 -0.32 10.79 8.44
C LEU A 237 0.89 10.17 7.71
N LEU A 238 0.75 8.94 7.22
CA LEU A 238 1.70 8.22 6.35
C LEU A 238 1.99 8.91 5.00
N GLY A 239 0.98 9.49 4.35
CA GLY A 239 1.16 10.20 3.08
C GLY A 239 1.97 11.48 3.23
N ARG A 240 1.84 12.19 4.37
CA ARG A 240 2.61 13.41 4.64
C ARG A 240 4.09 13.14 4.94
N VAL A 241 4.42 12.00 5.54
CA VAL A 241 5.80 11.62 5.86
C VAL A 241 6.54 11.16 4.60
N LEU A 242 5.86 10.49 3.66
CA LEU A 242 6.48 9.99 2.43
C LEU A 242 6.50 11.04 1.30
N HIS A 243 5.44 11.84 1.11
CA HIS A 243 5.44 12.89 0.07
C HIS A 243 6.46 14.02 0.34
N ARG A 244 6.81 14.28 1.60
CA ARG A 244 7.84 15.29 1.94
C ARG A 244 9.26 14.92 1.49
N ALA A 245 9.50 13.67 1.10
CA ALA A 245 10.79 13.24 0.57
C ALA A 245 10.91 13.39 -0.96
N GLU A 246 9.80 13.57 -1.68
CA GLU A 246 9.79 13.71 -3.15
C GLU A 246 9.70 15.17 -3.62
N GLU A 247 9.12 16.08 -2.82
CA GLU A 247 9.02 17.52 -3.17
C GLU A 247 10.26 18.36 -2.79
N GLY A 248 11.42 17.72 -2.60
CA GLY A 248 12.69 18.40 -2.32
C GLY A 248 13.55 18.71 -3.55
N GLY A 249 12.98 18.62 -4.75
CA GLY A 249 13.69 18.82 -6.02
C GLY A 249 13.25 20.08 -6.75
N LEU A 250 14.14 21.08 -6.74
CA LEU A 250 14.32 22.14 -7.75
C LEU A 250 13.10 23.03 -8.05
N THR A 251 12.98 24.13 -7.29
CA THR A 251 12.69 25.43 -7.91
C THR A 251 14.02 26.15 -8.14
N GLN A 252 14.59 25.94 -9.33
CA GLN A 252 15.27 27.03 -10.01
C GLN A 252 14.19 28.01 -10.46
N ASP A 253 14.46 29.31 -10.29
CA ASP A 253 14.27 30.37 -11.29
C ASP A 253 14.33 31.76 -10.62
N PRO A 254 14.57 32.85 -11.36
CA PRO A 254 15.66 33.09 -12.30
C PRO A 254 16.35 34.45 -12.01
N LEU A 255 17.38 34.76 -12.79
CA LEU A 255 18.07 36.05 -12.82
C LEU A 255 17.17 37.20 -13.35
N CYS A 256 17.53 38.41 -12.91
CA CYS A 256 17.25 39.76 -13.47
C CYS A 256 15.93 40.46 -13.10
N HIS A 257 16.00 41.48 -12.24
CA HIS A 257 16.38 42.86 -12.59
C HIS A 257 17.05 43.57 -11.42
#